data_AF-A0AAD9NLT6-F1
#
_entry.id   AF-A0AAD9NLT6-F1
#
_cell.length_a   1.000
_cell.length_b   1.000
_cell.length_c   1.000
_cell.angle_alpha   90.00
_cell.angle_beta   90.00
_cell.angle_gamma   90.00
#
_symmetry.space_group_name_H-M   'P 1'
#
loop_
_entity.id
_entity.type
_entity.pdbx_description
1 polymer ?
#
loop_
_entity_poly.entity_id
_entity_poly.type
_entity_poly.pdbx_seq_one_letter_code
_entity_poly.pdbx_strand_id
1 'polypeptide(L)'
;MHSLFSQVDVSLNGTVVTPSTNTNAYRAYIETLLSHGAEAKNSQLTSAMWYKDTAGHMGAIDDENKGLLKRKGYVAGSRIVDMMGRVHVNLFFQDRYLLNGVDVKIRRVQSKNAFALMAGGDNPDYKISIDEAVLFAKKVKLNPAVQMGHVKALEKGTAKYPLRRVH
;
A
#
# COMPACT_ATOMS: atom_id res chain seq x y z
N MET A 1 1.25 0.68 -7.84
CA MET A 1 1.56 1.12 -6.45
C MET A 1 2.38 0.11 -5.64
N HIS A 2 2.09 -1.20 -5.67
CA HIS A 2 2.76 -2.19 -4.79
C HIS A 2 4.28 -2.26 -4.95
N SER A 3 4.81 -2.15 -6.16
CA SER A 3 6.25 -2.20 -6.43
C SER A 3 6.99 -0.91 -6.11
N LEU A 4 6.30 0.21 -5.84
CA LEU A 4 6.91 1.53 -5.65
C LEU A 4 7.68 1.66 -4.34
N PHE A 5 7.25 0.94 -3.30
CA PHE A 5 7.82 1.05 -1.97
C PHE A 5 8.32 -0.31 -1.49
N SER A 6 9.60 -0.42 -1.19
CA SER A 6 10.20 -1.66 -0.68
C SER A 6 9.85 -1.88 0.79
N GLN A 7 9.65 -0.79 1.52
CA GLN A 7 9.35 -0.79 2.95
C GLN A 7 8.33 0.31 3.28
N VAL A 8 7.39 -0.03 4.14
CA VAL A 8 6.41 0.90 4.72
C VAL A 8 6.38 0.66 6.22
N ASP A 9 6.93 1.60 6.99
CA ASP A 9 6.87 1.55 8.44
C ASP A 9 5.76 2.45 8.98
N VAL A 10 5.08 1.95 10.00
CA VAL A 10 4.12 2.72 10.77
C VAL A 10 4.54 2.66 12.23
N SER A 11 4.66 3.82 12.86
CA SER A 11 4.85 3.94 14.30
C SER A 11 3.67 4.64 14.96
N LEU A 12 3.23 4.10 16.08
CA LEU A 12 2.21 4.66 16.95
C LEU A 12 2.88 5.12 18.25
N ASN A 13 2.77 6.41 18.60
CA ASN A 13 3.42 6.99 19.79
C ASN A 13 4.91 6.61 19.90
N GLY A 14 5.65 6.75 18.79
CA GLY A 14 7.08 6.41 18.71
C GLY A 14 7.41 4.91 18.61
N THR A 15 6.46 4.00 18.85
CA THR A 15 6.69 2.55 18.75
C THR A 15 6.35 2.04 17.35
N VAL A 16 7.31 1.41 16.68
CA VAL A 16 7.08 0.79 15.35
C VAL A 16 6.20 -0.45 15.49
N VAL A 17 5.06 -0.47 14.78
CA VAL A 17 4.08 -1.57 14.84
C VAL A 17 4.11 -2.47 13.60
N THR A 18 4.96 -2.14 12.63
CA THR A 18 5.18 -2.89 11.39
C THR A 18 6.53 -3.59 11.39
N PRO A 19 6.64 -4.77 10.78
CA PRO A 19 7.95 -5.35 10.51
C PRO A 19 8.70 -4.47 9.50
N SER A 20 9.88 -4.00 9.87
CA SER A 20 10.75 -3.19 9.02
C SER A 20 11.56 -4.05 8.05
N THR A 21 10.87 -4.66 7.08
CA THR A 21 11.48 -5.50 6.04
C THR A 21 11.37 -4.85 4.66
N ASN A 22 12.41 -5.03 3.85
CA ASN A 22 12.46 -4.55 2.45
C ASN A 22 11.65 -5.43 1.47
N THR A 23 10.69 -6.21 1.98
CA THR A 23 9.88 -7.18 1.22
C THR A 23 8.42 -6.77 1.10
N ASN A 24 8.07 -5.53 1.49
CA ASN A 24 6.68 -5.05 1.46
C ASN A 24 6.10 -5.13 0.04
N ALA A 25 6.90 -4.82 -0.99
CA ALA A 25 6.46 -4.87 -2.37
C ALA A 25 5.95 -6.26 -2.80
N TYR A 26 6.70 -7.32 -2.47
CA TYR A 26 6.30 -8.70 -2.76
C TYR A 26 5.04 -9.08 -1.99
N ARG A 27 5.03 -8.77 -0.69
CA ARG A 27 3.90 -9.05 0.18
C ARG A 27 2.63 -8.37 -0.33
N ALA A 28 2.72 -7.09 -0.67
CA ALA A 28 1.60 -6.30 -1.17
C ALA A 28 1.09 -6.83 -2.51
N TYR A 29 1.99 -7.24 -3.40
CA TYR A 29 1.61 -7.84 -4.67
C TYR A 29 0.90 -9.19 -4.47
N ILE A 30 1.49 -10.10 -3.69
CA ILE A 30 0.96 -11.45 -3.45
C ILE A 30 -0.39 -11.39 -2.72
N GLU A 31 -0.50 -10.59 -1.65
CA GLU A 31 -1.77 -10.43 -0.94
C GLU A 31 -2.85 -9.85 -1.85
N THR A 32 -2.50 -8.89 -2.71
CA THR A 32 -3.46 -8.33 -3.68
C THR A 32 -3.87 -9.36 -4.73
N LEU A 33 -2.93 -10.18 -5.20
CA LEU A 33 -3.16 -11.25 -6.16
C LEU A 33 -4.06 -12.35 -5.59
N LEU A 34 -3.90 -12.72 -4.33
CA LEU A 34 -4.61 -13.86 -3.73
C LEU A 34 -5.91 -13.46 -3.04
N SER A 35 -6.00 -12.26 -2.47
CA SER A 35 -7.12 -11.87 -1.59
C SER A 35 -8.29 -11.22 -2.32
N HIS A 36 -8.09 -10.75 -3.56
CA HIS A 36 -9.14 -10.03 -4.31
C HIS A 36 -9.71 -10.86 -5.46
N GLY A 37 -11.04 -10.79 -5.61
CA GLY A 37 -11.75 -11.36 -6.76
C GLY A 37 -11.47 -10.60 -8.07
N ALA A 38 -11.92 -11.18 -9.18
CA ALA A 38 -11.73 -10.60 -10.52
C ALA A 38 -12.35 -9.20 -10.64
N GLU A 39 -13.53 -8.98 -10.06
CA GLU A 39 -14.23 -7.70 -10.10
C GLU A 39 -13.40 -6.58 -9.47
N ALA A 40 -12.86 -6.81 -8.28
CA ALA A 40 -12.02 -5.82 -7.59
C ALA A 40 -10.73 -5.51 -8.37
N LYS A 41 -10.12 -6.54 -8.98
CA LYS A 41 -8.92 -6.41 -9.82
C LYS A 41 -9.16 -5.63 -11.10
N ASN A 42 -10.36 -5.74 -11.66
CA ASN A 42 -10.76 -5.06 -12.90
C ASN A 42 -11.42 -3.70 -12.66
N SER A 43 -11.72 -3.34 -11.40
CA SER A 43 -12.32 -2.07 -11.00
C SER A 43 -11.38 -1.28 -10.09
N GLN A 44 -11.65 -1.23 -8.78
CA GLN A 44 -10.96 -0.35 -7.84
C GLN A 44 -9.44 -0.49 -7.83
N LEU A 45 -8.88 -1.70 -8.01
CA LEU A 45 -7.43 -1.89 -7.97
C LEU A 45 -6.71 -1.26 -9.18
N THR A 46 -7.43 -0.99 -10.28
CA THR A 46 -6.85 -0.27 -11.43
C THR A 46 -6.42 1.15 -11.06
N SER A 47 -7.06 1.78 -10.07
CA SER A 47 -6.62 3.09 -9.51
C SER A 47 -5.23 3.05 -8.85
N ALA A 48 -4.79 1.86 -8.42
CA ALA A 48 -3.44 1.62 -7.90
C ALA A 48 -2.48 1.06 -8.97
N MET A 49 -2.86 1.14 -10.25
CA MET A 49 -2.15 0.57 -11.40
C MET A 49 -2.03 -0.96 -11.35
N TRP A 50 -3.00 -1.64 -10.73
CA TRP A 50 -3.06 -3.10 -10.77
C TRP A 50 -3.59 -3.58 -12.12
N TYR A 51 -2.76 -4.32 -12.84
CA TYR A 51 -3.15 -5.11 -14.00
C TYR A 51 -2.49 -6.47 -13.87
N LYS A 52 -3.28 -7.54 -13.92
CA LYS A 52 -2.73 -8.89 -13.70
C LYS A 52 -1.77 -9.24 -14.85
N ASP A 53 -0.59 -9.71 -14.50
CA ASP A 53 0.38 -10.19 -15.47
C ASP A 53 -0.11 -11.49 -16.13
N THR A 54 0.36 -11.75 -17.36
CA THR A 54 0.00 -12.98 -18.08
C THR A 54 0.63 -14.20 -17.38
N ALA A 55 -0.18 -15.23 -17.13
CA ALA A 55 0.33 -16.48 -16.55
C ALA A 55 1.41 -17.10 -17.44
N GLY A 56 2.51 -17.55 -16.85
CA GLY A 56 3.68 -18.06 -17.59
C GLY A 56 4.65 -16.97 -18.10
N HIS A 57 4.20 -15.71 -18.18
CA HIS A 57 5.00 -14.60 -18.74
C HIS A 57 5.18 -13.45 -17.73
N MET A 58 5.15 -13.73 -16.43
CA MET A 58 5.29 -12.69 -15.39
C MET A 58 6.65 -11.96 -15.44
N GLY A 59 7.71 -12.67 -15.84
CA GLY A 59 9.05 -12.11 -16.02
C GLY A 59 9.31 -11.55 -17.41
N ALA A 60 8.36 -11.70 -18.35
CA ALA A 60 8.51 -11.19 -19.70
C ALA A 60 8.42 -9.65 -19.69
N ILE A 61 9.39 -9.02 -20.32
CA ILE A 61 9.52 -7.56 -20.50
C ILE A 61 8.96 -7.08 -21.84
N ASP A 62 8.53 -8.02 -22.66
CA ASP A 62 7.92 -7.83 -23.97
C ASP A 62 6.39 -7.81 -23.89
N ASP A 63 5.74 -7.92 -25.05
CA ASP A 63 4.29 -7.84 -25.20
C ASP A 63 3.55 -9.11 -24.74
N GLU A 64 4.26 -10.19 -24.35
CA GLU A 64 3.64 -11.39 -23.80
C GLU A 64 3.02 -11.12 -22.42
N ASN A 65 3.59 -10.18 -21.66
CA ASN A 65 3.02 -9.70 -20.41
C ASN A 65 2.03 -8.54 -20.66
N LYS A 66 0.77 -8.90 -20.92
CA LYS A 66 -0.32 -7.94 -21.16
C LYS A 66 -0.54 -6.98 -19.99
N GLY A 67 -0.28 -7.43 -18.76
CA GLY A 67 -0.38 -6.59 -17.55
C GLY A 67 0.69 -5.49 -17.55
N LEU A 68 1.93 -5.85 -17.86
CA LEU A 68 3.05 -4.91 -18.00
C LEU A 68 2.83 -3.95 -19.18
N LEU A 69 2.42 -4.45 -20.34
CA LEU A 69 2.13 -3.64 -21.52
C LEU A 69 1.09 -2.55 -21.21
N LYS A 70 0.02 -2.91 -20.50
CA LYS A 70 -1.02 -1.95 -20.10
C LYS A 70 -0.47 -0.89 -19.15
N ARG A 71 0.33 -1.27 -18.14
CA ARG A 71 0.99 -0.32 -17.23
C ARG A 71 1.96 0.62 -17.97
N LYS A 72 2.76 0.09 -18.90
CA LYS A 72 3.68 0.85 -19.76
C LYS A 72 2.93 1.89 -20.57
N GLY A 73 1.75 1.56 -21.10
CA GLY A 73 0.91 2.49 -21.86
C GLY A 73 0.49 3.75 -21.09
N TYR A 74 0.25 3.65 -19.78
CA TYR A 74 -0.13 4.82 -18.96
C TYR A 74 1.01 5.81 -18.74
N VAL A 75 2.25 5.30 -18.65
CA VAL A 75 3.46 6.11 -18.38
C VAL A 75 4.31 6.39 -19.63
N ALA A 76 3.83 5.94 -20.80
CA ALA A 76 4.52 6.12 -22.08
C ALA A 76 4.76 7.61 -22.35
N GLY A 77 5.97 7.96 -22.80
CA GLY A 77 6.37 9.35 -23.01
C GLY A 77 6.59 10.13 -21.71
N SER A 78 6.93 9.46 -20.60
CA SER A 78 7.18 10.09 -19.29
C SER A 78 5.97 10.84 -18.73
N ARG A 79 4.76 10.34 -19.02
CA ARG A 79 3.51 10.91 -18.51
C ARG A 79 3.40 10.70 -17.00
N ILE A 80 2.97 11.75 -16.31
CA ILE A 80 2.62 11.69 -14.89
C ILE A 80 1.33 10.88 -14.76
N VAL A 81 1.29 10.00 -13.76
CA VAL A 81 0.16 9.13 -13.45
C VAL A 81 -0.19 9.29 -11.97
N ASP A 82 -1.45 9.60 -11.72
CA ASP A 82 -2.01 9.60 -10.38
C ASP A 82 -2.38 8.18 -9.96
N MET A 83 -1.94 7.80 -8.77
CA MET A 83 -2.27 6.51 -8.16
C MET A 83 -2.96 6.72 -6.83
N MET A 84 -4.07 6.02 -6.63
CA MET A 84 -4.80 6.00 -5.37
C MET A 84 -4.95 4.57 -4.88
N GLY A 85 -4.75 4.36 -3.58
CA GLY A 85 -4.86 3.04 -2.99
C GLY A 85 -4.65 3.05 -1.49
N ARG A 86 -5.08 1.96 -0.85
CA ARG A 86 -4.86 1.76 0.59
C ARG A 86 -3.37 1.52 0.84
N VAL A 87 -2.84 2.10 1.90
CA VAL A 87 -1.47 1.85 2.35
C VAL A 87 -1.38 0.40 2.83
N HIS A 88 -0.51 -0.40 2.23
CA HIS A 88 -0.46 -1.85 2.45
C HIS A 88 0.25 -2.22 3.76
N VAL A 89 -0.47 -2.04 4.88
CA VAL A 89 -0.01 -2.31 6.25
C VAL A 89 -1.15 -2.93 7.06
N ASN A 90 -0.85 -3.99 7.82
CA ASN A 90 -1.85 -4.76 8.59
C ASN A 90 -2.74 -3.90 9.49
N LEU A 91 -2.15 -2.91 10.16
CA LEU A 91 -2.89 -1.97 11.01
C LEU A 91 -3.97 -1.21 10.24
N PHE A 92 -3.73 -0.93 8.96
CA PHE A 92 -4.69 -0.22 8.15
C PHE A 92 -5.74 -1.12 7.55
N PHE A 93 -5.62 -2.45 7.63
CA PHE A 93 -6.60 -3.41 7.11
C PHE A 93 -7.70 -3.82 8.11
N GLN A 94 -7.58 -3.44 9.38
CA GLN A 94 -8.60 -3.70 10.40
C GLN A 94 -9.64 -2.58 10.49
N ASP A 95 -10.84 -2.90 10.99
CA ASP A 95 -12.03 -2.02 10.92
C ASP A 95 -12.18 -1.02 12.08
N ARG A 96 -11.31 -1.08 13.10
CA ARG A 96 -11.33 -0.19 14.26
C ARG A 96 -10.57 1.09 13.97
N TYR A 97 -11.17 2.21 14.36
CA TYR A 97 -10.50 3.51 14.33
C TYR A 97 -9.43 3.62 15.43
N LEU A 98 -8.34 4.32 15.12
CA LEU A 98 -7.36 4.70 16.13
C LEU A 98 -8.01 5.69 17.11
N LEU A 99 -7.70 5.53 18.40
CA LEU A 99 -8.15 6.45 19.43
C LEU A 99 -7.51 7.83 19.24
N ASN A 100 -8.19 8.86 19.77
CA ASN A 100 -7.65 10.21 19.78
C ASN A 100 -6.36 10.28 20.62
N GLY A 101 -5.46 11.19 20.25
CA GLY A 101 -4.19 11.39 20.96
C GLY A 101 -3.10 10.36 20.64
N VAL A 102 -3.31 9.50 19.63
CA VAL A 102 -2.26 8.63 19.09
C VAL A 102 -1.53 9.37 17.98
N ASP A 103 -0.23 9.60 18.15
CA ASP A 103 0.64 10.09 17.08
C ASP A 103 0.94 8.96 16.09
N VAL A 104 0.70 9.22 14.81
CA VAL A 104 0.85 8.24 13.73
C VAL A 104 1.89 8.77 12.76
N LYS A 105 3.03 8.09 12.70
CA LYS A 105 4.08 8.39 11.73
C LYS A 105 4.18 7.25 10.73
N ILE A 106 4.07 7.60 9.44
CA ILE A 106 4.18 6.67 8.31
C ILE A 106 5.44 7.03 7.53
N ARG A 107 6.35 6.06 7.39
CA ARG A 107 7.57 6.20 6.59
C ARG A 107 7.50 5.24 5.42
N ARG A 108 7.71 5.74 4.20
CA ARG A 108 7.80 4.91 3.01
C ARG A 108 9.19 5.02 2.41
N VAL A 109 9.78 3.88 2.09
CA VAL A 109 11.06 3.79 1.38
C VAL A 109 10.77 3.37 -0.04
N GLN A 110 11.19 4.19 -1.00
CA GLN A 110 11.02 3.90 -2.41
C GLN A 110 11.88 2.69 -2.82
N SER A 111 11.30 1.81 -3.63
CA SER A 111 12.01 0.69 -4.25
C SER A 111 13.05 1.18 -5.26
N LYS A 112 14.04 0.34 -5.55
CA LYS A 112 14.96 0.57 -6.69
C LYS A 112 14.15 0.66 -7.99
N ASN A 113 14.49 1.64 -8.85
CA ASN A 113 13.78 1.85 -10.12
C ASN A 113 13.75 0.60 -11.00
N ALA A 114 14.88 -0.12 -11.10
CA ALA A 114 14.98 -1.36 -11.86
C ALA A 114 13.95 -2.42 -11.43
N PHE A 115 13.73 -2.54 -10.12
CA PHE A 115 12.72 -3.44 -9.57
C PHE A 115 11.30 -2.90 -9.80
N ALA A 116 11.06 -1.62 -9.50
CA ALA A 116 9.73 -1.04 -9.56
C ALA A 116 9.15 -0.97 -10.98
N LEU A 117 10.02 -0.78 -11.98
CA LEU A 117 9.67 -0.64 -13.40
C LEU A 117 9.87 -1.92 -14.22
N MET A 118 10.40 -3.00 -13.64
CA MET A 118 10.84 -4.19 -14.39
C MET A 118 11.76 -3.79 -15.56
N ALA A 119 12.72 -2.90 -15.30
CA ALA A 119 13.60 -2.35 -16.33
C ALA A 119 14.65 -3.39 -16.77
N GLY A 120 14.25 -4.30 -17.66
CA GLY A 120 15.15 -5.15 -18.42
C GLY A 120 15.23 -4.61 -19.85
N GLY A 121 16.38 -4.09 -20.26
CA GLY A 121 16.60 -3.53 -21.59
C GLY A 121 17.88 -2.70 -21.66
N ASP A 122 18.32 -2.35 -22.87
CA ASP A 122 19.63 -1.73 -23.15
C ASP A 122 19.79 -0.29 -22.61
N ASN A 123 18.71 0.33 -22.13
CA ASN A 123 18.75 1.68 -21.56
C ASN A 123 18.25 1.66 -20.10
N PRO A 124 19.15 1.58 -19.10
CA PRO A 124 18.82 1.35 -17.69
C PRO A 124 18.35 2.60 -16.93
N ASP A 125 18.33 3.78 -17.55
CA ASP A 125 18.19 5.06 -16.86
C ASP A 125 16.75 5.50 -16.55
N TYR A 126 15.77 4.58 -16.63
CA TYR A 126 14.41 4.89 -16.20
C TYR A 126 14.36 5.21 -14.70
N LYS A 127 13.71 6.33 -14.37
CA LYS A 127 13.58 6.82 -12.99
C LYS A 127 12.11 7.03 -12.65
N ILE A 128 11.78 6.79 -11.38
CA ILE A 128 10.49 7.14 -10.80
C ILE A 128 10.71 8.37 -9.93
N SER A 129 10.10 9.50 -10.28
CA SER A 129 9.90 10.64 -9.38
C SER A 129 8.52 10.56 -8.73
N ILE A 130 8.44 11.01 -7.48
CA ILE A 130 7.16 11.23 -6.79
C ILE A 130 7.00 12.73 -6.68
N ASP A 131 6.09 13.29 -7.49
CA ASP A 131 5.86 14.72 -7.55
C ASP A 131 5.03 15.19 -6.34
N GLU A 132 3.98 14.43 -6.00
CA GLU A 132 3.11 14.70 -4.85
C GLU A 132 2.71 13.40 -4.14
N ALA A 133 2.55 13.46 -2.82
CA ALA A 133 2.04 12.36 -2.00
C ALA A 133 1.04 12.87 -0.96
N VAL A 134 -0.22 12.45 -1.09
CA VAL A 134 -1.32 12.84 -0.19
C VAL A 134 -1.82 11.63 0.60
N LEU A 135 -2.10 11.83 1.89
CA LEU A 135 -2.73 10.83 2.76
C LEU A 135 -4.14 11.26 3.14
N PHE A 136 -5.13 10.50 2.71
CA PHE A 136 -6.52 10.67 3.13
C PHE A 136 -6.79 9.82 4.38
N ALA A 137 -7.17 10.46 5.48
CA ALA A 137 -7.53 9.79 6.73
C ALA A 137 -8.97 10.12 7.14
N LYS A 138 -9.75 9.10 7.51
CA LYS A 138 -11.12 9.28 8.00
C LYS A 138 -11.10 9.67 9.48
N LYS A 139 -11.64 10.84 9.80
CA LYS A 139 -11.87 11.31 11.18
C LYS A 139 -13.35 11.18 11.54
N VAL A 140 -13.65 10.64 12.71
CA VAL A 140 -15.03 10.48 13.20
C VAL A 140 -15.22 11.30 14.47
N LYS A 141 -16.30 12.09 14.54
CA LYS A 141 -16.71 12.80 15.75
C LYS A 141 -17.58 11.88 16.59
N LEU A 142 -17.13 11.55 17.79
CA LEU A 142 -17.87 10.71 18.73
C LEU A 142 -18.85 11.54 19.56
N ASN A 143 -19.95 10.92 19.97
CA ASN A 143 -20.84 11.49 20.97
C ASN A 143 -20.08 11.63 22.32
N PRO A 144 -20.17 12.76 23.04
CA PRO A 144 -19.50 12.96 24.32
C PRO A 144 -19.70 11.85 25.34
N ALA A 145 -20.90 11.25 25.42
CA ALA A 145 -21.18 10.14 26.33
C ALA A 145 -20.32 8.89 26.01
N VAL A 146 -20.15 8.57 24.73
CA VAL A 146 -19.30 7.45 24.26
C VAL A 146 -17.83 7.75 24.51
N GLN A 147 -17.41 9.00 24.31
CA GLN A 147 -16.04 9.43 24.58
C GLN A 147 -15.69 9.27 26.07
N MET A 148 -16.55 9.70 26.99
CA MET A 148 -16.37 9.47 28.43
C MET A 148 -16.32 7.98 28.78
N GLY A 149 -17.17 7.17 28.13
CA GLY A 149 -17.14 5.71 28.26
C GLY A 149 -15.79 5.12 27.86
N HIS A 150 -15.19 5.57 26.76
CA HIS A 150 -13.85 5.15 26.36
C HIS A 150 -12.77 5.57 27.36
N VAL A 151 -12.81 6.80 27.88
CA VAL A 151 -11.85 7.26 28.90
C VAL A 151 -11.90 6.37 30.15
N LYS A 152 -13.10 6.11 30.68
CA LYS A 152 -13.27 5.20 31.84
C LYS A 152 -12.85 3.76 31.55
N ALA A 153 -13.04 3.27 30.32
CA ALA A 153 -12.59 1.94 29.94
C ALA A 153 -11.06 1.85 29.87
N LEU A 154 -10.40 2.93 29.42
CA LEU A 154 -8.94 3.00 29.32
C LEU A 154 -8.24 3.04 30.69
N GLU A 155 -8.92 3.51 31.73
CA GLU A 155 -8.43 3.40 33.12
C GLU A 155 -8.34 1.94 33.59
N LYS A 156 -9.19 1.06 33.05
CA LYS A 156 -9.27 -0.36 33.44
C LYS A 156 -8.43 -1.28 32.55
N GLY A 157 -8.08 -0.86 31.34
CA GLY A 157 -7.31 -1.69 30.42
C GLY A 157 -6.96 -1.00 29.10
N THR A 158 -6.03 -1.60 28.37
CA THR A 158 -5.51 -1.02 27.12
C THR A 158 -6.45 -1.24 25.94
N ALA A 159 -6.44 -0.30 24.98
CA ALA A 159 -7.09 -0.51 23.69
C ALA A 159 -6.39 -1.63 22.92
N LYS A 160 -7.19 -2.57 22.38
CA LYS A 160 -6.69 -3.70 21.59
C LYS A 160 -7.09 -3.55 20.14
N TYR A 161 -6.09 -3.61 19.26
CA TYR A 161 -6.25 -3.59 17.80
C TYR A 161 -5.89 -4.97 17.24
N PRO A 162 -6.86 -5.75 16.75
CA PRO A 162 -6.58 -7.03 16.13
C PRO A 162 -5.75 -6.82 14.87
N LEU A 163 -4.54 -7.37 14.84
CA LEU A 163 -3.69 -7.39 13.65
C LEU A 163 -3.79 -8.76 13.01
N ARG A 164 -4.45 -8.86 11.86
CA ARG A 164 -4.38 -10.07 11.05
C ARG A 164 -3.03 -10.08 10.34
N ARG A 165 -2.10 -10.89 10.84
CA ARG A 165 -0.85 -11.21 10.12
C ARG A 165 -1.20 -12.35 9.18
N VAL A 166 -1.20 -12.07 7.87
CA VAL A 166 -1.24 -13.13 6.86
C VAL A 166 0.19 -13.68 6.83
N HIS A 167 0.33 -14.93 7.31
CA HIS A 167 1.56 -15.70 7.23
C HIS A 167 1.68 -16.34 5.84
#